data_AF-A0A9D5NZW5-F1
#
_entry.id   AF-A0A9D5NZW5-F1
#
_cell.length_a   1.000
_cell.length_b   1.000
_cell.length_c   1.000
_cell.angle_alpha   90.00
_cell.angle_beta   90.00
_cell.angle_gamma   90.00
#
_symmetry.space_group_name_H-M   'P 1'
#
loop_
_entity.id
_entity.type
_entity.pdbx_description
1 polymer ?
#
loop_
_entity_poly.entity_id
_entity_poly.type
_entity_poly.pdbx_seq_one_letter_code
_entity_poly.pdbx_strand_id
1 'polypeptide(L)'
;MKHINLLLIMLIQVATASSIPARPGQWKLITLTNGSQIKAELKGDEFAHYWMSEDGKCFAETEEPGIYQPANMTKLQQIAYEKRAIRANAHAKGLTRAIIGDKHEPYIGKKKGLILLVDFQNKKFQDDHKPELYNDILNKVGFTSELGFKGSVKDYFLHQSYGQFELDFDVVGPLTMPKTYGYYGANTQGNDTNPGLMVATACEMADELVDFHDYDWDGDGEVDQVFVIFAGLGEAAGGDVNTIWPHEWHLQYNDYGKTLTLDDVVIDTYACGPELIKRGTTDSSIGIEGIGTICHEFTHCLGLPDMYDTGGNNYGMYKWDLMSSGSYNGNSFSPAAYTSYERMYCGWKQPVVLQNDTVVTDMKALDDGGDFFIIYNDAHPEEYYLLENRQQAGWDADVPASGLLVLHVDFDEELWRYNLVNNTTSYNGYNKHQRCTVIPADNNLATSDAAGDVYPYGEKDSLTNQSLPRAELYNKNADGIHYTSKPITKIRLNDGVISFTFENKVSTEATSGIKPVTTLQEKRHYIYDLQGRNLGTNPAVLPKGIYVIDGAKVVK
;
A
#
# COMPACT_ATOMS: atom_id res chain seq x y z
N MET A 1 37.39 38.37 25.41
CA MET A 1 37.06 37.94 24.05
C MET A 1 36.69 36.47 24.12
N LYS A 2 35.39 36.16 24.20
CA LYS A 2 34.88 34.79 24.30
C LYS A 2 34.60 34.31 22.88
N HIS A 3 35.24 33.22 22.50
CA HIS A 3 34.98 32.50 21.26
C HIS A 3 33.55 31.93 21.31
N ILE A 4 32.68 32.40 20.41
CA ILE A 4 31.40 31.76 20.12
C ILE A 4 31.68 30.81 18.95
N ASN A 5 31.71 29.52 19.26
CA ASN A 5 31.71 28.46 18.26
C ASN A 5 30.34 28.49 17.56
N LEU A 6 30.37 28.78 16.26
CA LEU A 6 29.23 28.66 15.37
C LEU A 6 28.95 27.15 15.22
N LEU A 7 27.92 26.65 15.90
CA LEU A 7 27.39 25.31 15.64
C LEU A 7 26.73 25.36 14.25
N LEU A 8 27.38 24.70 13.29
CA LEU A 8 26.82 24.40 11.98
C LEU A 8 25.67 23.40 12.20
N ILE A 9 24.42 23.87 12.13
CA ILE A 9 23.26 22.99 12.03
C ILE A 9 23.32 22.38 10.63
N MET A 10 23.89 21.19 10.50
CA MET A 10 23.68 20.36 9.31
C MET A 10 22.20 19.98 9.30
N LEU A 11 21.46 20.57 8.35
CA LEU A 11 20.17 20.05 7.92
C LEU A 11 20.40 18.62 7.44
N ILE A 12 19.94 17.65 8.21
CA ILE A 12 19.70 16.31 7.70
C ILE A 12 18.54 16.50 6.72
N GLN A 13 18.77 16.29 5.43
CA GLN A 13 17.69 16.12 4.45
C GLN A 13 17.07 14.75 4.74
N VAL A 14 15.77 14.69 5.03
CA VAL A 14 15.11 13.49 5.57
C VAL A 14 13.87 13.17 4.75
N ALA A 15 13.74 11.88 4.43
CA ALA A 15 12.90 11.31 3.39
C ALA A 15 11.46 10.97 3.73
N THR A 16 10.56 10.91 2.72
CA THR A 16 9.10 10.78 2.85
C THR A 16 8.43 9.86 1.81
N ALA A 17 9.13 8.87 1.30
CA ALA A 17 8.61 7.97 0.26
C ALA A 17 7.57 6.89 0.73
N SER A 18 7.04 6.14 -0.23
CA SER A 18 6.51 4.77 -0.18
C SER A 18 7.32 3.93 -1.15
N SER A 19 7.42 2.61 -0.99
CA SER A 19 8.28 1.84 -1.89
C SER A 19 7.91 0.38 -1.92
N ILE A 20 8.04 -0.24 -3.09
CA ILE A 20 7.92 -1.69 -3.23
C ILE A 20 8.91 -2.42 -2.30
N PRO A 21 8.51 -3.54 -1.67
CA PRO A 21 9.42 -4.30 -0.83
C PRO A 21 10.53 -4.94 -1.67
N ALA A 22 11.63 -5.30 -1.02
CA ALA A 22 12.68 -6.10 -1.64
C ALA A 22 12.07 -7.38 -2.24
N ARG A 23 12.41 -7.67 -3.51
CA ARG A 23 11.91 -8.85 -4.19
C ARG A 23 12.32 -10.12 -3.42
N PRO A 24 11.39 -11.02 -3.07
CA PRO A 24 11.75 -12.26 -2.44
C PRO A 24 12.72 -13.10 -3.28
N GLY A 25 13.69 -13.74 -2.63
CA GLY A 25 14.65 -14.64 -3.28
C GLY A 25 15.91 -13.96 -3.82
N GLN A 26 16.16 -12.68 -3.51
CA GLN A 26 17.41 -11.99 -3.86
C GLN A 26 18.57 -12.43 -2.95
N TRP A 27 19.12 -13.62 -3.20
CA TRP A 27 20.24 -14.18 -2.45
C TRP A 27 21.59 -13.84 -3.08
N LYS A 28 22.57 -13.40 -2.26
CA LYS A 28 23.98 -13.28 -2.68
C LYS A 28 24.94 -13.72 -1.58
N LEU A 29 26.20 -13.96 -1.95
CA LEU A 29 27.30 -14.08 -1.00
C LEU A 29 27.78 -12.68 -0.63
N ILE A 30 27.65 -12.32 0.65
CA ILE A 30 28.18 -11.07 1.21
C ILE A 30 29.51 -11.33 1.91
N THR A 31 30.45 -10.39 1.78
CA THR A 31 31.75 -10.46 2.46
C THR A 31 31.67 -9.65 3.75
N LEU A 32 31.95 -10.29 4.89
CA LEU A 32 31.92 -9.64 6.19
C LEU A 32 33.25 -8.90 6.48
N THR A 33 33.25 -7.99 7.46
CA THR A 33 34.45 -7.25 7.91
C THR A 33 35.63 -8.13 8.33
N ASN A 34 35.40 -9.40 8.67
CA ASN A 34 36.44 -10.38 8.98
C ASN A 34 36.92 -11.19 7.75
N GLY A 35 36.46 -10.84 6.54
CA GLY A 35 36.77 -11.51 5.28
C GLY A 35 36.01 -12.82 5.02
N SER A 36 35.19 -13.30 5.97
CA SER A 36 34.34 -14.47 5.74
C SER A 36 33.15 -14.13 4.84
N GLN A 37 32.65 -15.12 4.11
CA GLN A 37 31.49 -14.96 3.24
C GLN A 37 30.29 -15.72 3.79
N ILE A 38 29.13 -15.08 3.75
CA ILE A 38 27.85 -15.69 4.14
C ILE A 38 26.82 -15.46 3.05
N LYS A 39 25.94 -16.44 2.84
CA LYS A 39 24.79 -16.31 1.94
C LYS A 39 23.67 -15.58 2.68
N ALA A 40 23.20 -14.48 2.11
CA ALA A 40 22.14 -13.66 2.70
C ALA A 40 21.16 -13.17 1.62
N GLU A 41 19.93 -12.93 2.02
CA GLU A 41 18.83 -12.42 1.19
C GLU A 41 18.62 -10.93 1.47
N LEU A 42 18.38 -10.14 0.43
CA LEU A 42 17.92 -8.76 0.60
C LEU A 42 16.52 -8.75 1.24
N LYS A 43 16.34 -7.92 2.26
CA LYS A 43 15.07 -7.70 2.98
C LYS A 43 14.87 -6.21 3.21
N GLY A 44 13.61 -5.84 3.47
CA GLY A 44 13.21 -4.47 3.77
C GLY A 44 12.72 -3.71 2.55
N ASP A 45 12.83 -2.39 2.61
CA ASP A 45 12.37 -1.44 1.60
C ASP A 45 13.31 -0.21 1.57
N GLU A 46 12.93 0.85 0.84
CA GLU A 46 13.78 2.05 0.66
C GLU A 46 14.15 2.73 2.00
N PHE A 47 13.37 2.51 3.05
CA PHE A 47 13.58 3.16 4.33
C PHE A 47 14.57 2.44 5.22
N ALA A 48 14.57 1.11 5.14
CA ALA A 48 15.46 0.23 5.85
C ALA A 48 15.59 -1.09 5.09
N HIS A 49 16.68 -1.23 4.34
CA HIS A 49 17.06 -2.49 3.72
C HIS A 49 18.30 -3.10 4.39
N TYR A 50 18.38 -4.42 4.39
CA TYR A 50 19.44 -5.20 5.01
C TYR A 50 19.56 -6.58 4.37
N TRP A 51 20.65 -7.27 4.68
CA TRP A 51 20.92 -8.63 4.22
C TRP A 51 20.69 -9.61 5.37
N MET A 52 19.78 -10.57 5.20
CA MET A 52 19.44 -11.56 6.22
C MET A 52 19.95 -12.95 5.83
N SER A 53 20.75 -13.57 6.69
CA SER A 53 21.18 -14.96 6.48
C SER A 53 20.06 -15.97 6.70
N GLU A 54 20.27 -17.22 6.26
CA GLU A 54 19.31 -18.32 6.45
C GLU A 54 18.97 -18.60 7.92
N ASP A 55 19.86 -18.26 8.86
CA ASP A 55 19.63 -18.36 10.31
C ASP A 55 19.05 -17.08 10.95
N GLY A 56 18.63 -16.11 10.14
CA GLY A 56 17.93 -14.89 10.58
C GLY A 56 18.83 -13.76 11.09
N LYS A 57 20.16 -13.85 10.94
CA LYS A 57 21.06 -12.75 11.31
C LYS A 57 21.02 -11.66 10.25
N CYS A 58 20.85 -10.42 10.68
CA CYS A 58 20.78 -9.26 9.81
C CYS A 58 22.14 -8.57 9.69
N PHE A 59 22.48 -8.15 8.48
CA PHE A 59 23.74 -7.50 8.12
C PHE A 59 23.46 -6.23 7.31
N ALA A 60 24.26 -5.19 7.55
CA ALA A 60 24.23 -3.93 6.81
C ALA A 60 25.61 -3.68 6.19
N GLU A 61 25.62 -2.98 5.06
CA GLU A 61 26.86 -2.60 4.38
C GLU A 61 27.60 -1.54 5.21
N THR A 62 28.93 -1.59 5.16
CA THR A 62 29.80 -0.60 5.81
C THR A 62 30.05 0.59 4.88
N GLU A 63 30.82 1.57 5.34
CA GLU A 63 31.30 2.65 4.47
C GLU A 63 32.23 2.16 3.36
N GLU A 64 32.82 0.97 3.51
CA GLU A 64 33.54 0.29 2.43
C GLU A 64 32.55 -0.53 1.58
N PRO A 65 32.33 -0.17 0.30
CA PRO A 65 31.38 -0.87 -0.56
C PRO A 65 31.74 -2.35 -0.71
N GLY A 66 30.73 -3.21 -0.63
CA GLY A 66 30.84 -4.66 -0.72
C GLY A 66 31.22 -5.36 0.59
N ILE A 67 31.47 -4.62 1.68
CA ILE A 67 31.81 -5.16 2.99
C ILE A 67 30.67 -4.97 3.98
N TYR A 68 30.31 -6.03 4.71
CA TYR A 68 29.12 -6.09 5.56
C TYR A 68 29.46 -6.37 7.03
N GLN A 69 28.60 -5.90 7.92
CA GLN A 69 28.70 -6.12 9.38
C GLN A 69 27.31 -6.39 9.99
N PRO A 70 27.22 -6.97 11.20
CA PRO A 70 25.93 -7.14 11.88
C PRO A 70 25.15 -5.83 11.94
N ALA A 71 23.89 -5.87 11.49
CA ALA A 71 23.02 -4.70 11.44
C ALA A 71 22.54 -4.30 12.84
N ASN A 72 22.55 -2.99 13.13
CA ASN A 72 21.83 -2.45 14.27
C ASN A 72 20.37 -2.19 13.86
N MET A 73 19.54 -3.23 14.00
CA MET A 73 18.13 -3.18 13.56
C MET A 73 17.33 -2.08 14.25
N THR A 74 17.57 -1.82 15.53
CA THR A 74 16.92 -0.73 16.26
C THR A 74 17.22 0.63 15.64
N LYS A 75 18.48 0.87 15.25
CA LYS A 75 18.87 2.11 14.57
C LYS A 75 18.26 2.22 13.17
N LEU A 76 18.26 1.12 12.40
CA LEU A 76 17.66 1.10 11.06
C LEU A 76 16.15 1.39 11.12
N GLN A 77 15.44 0.74 12.05
CA GLN A 77 14.01 0.95 12.27
C GLN A 77 13.69 2.35 12.76
N GLN A 78 14.54 2.93 13.62
CA GLN A 78 14.38 4.32 14.05
C GLN A 78 14.53 5.29 12.87
N ILE A 79 15.54 5.10 12.04
CA ILE A 79 15.75 5.92 10.83
C ILE A 79 14.55 5.79 9.89
N ALA A 80 14.05 4.56 9.65
CA ALA A 80 12.87 4.33 8.83
C ALA A 80 11.62 5.02 9.39
N TYR A 81 11.40 4.93 10.71
CA TYR A 81 10.29 5.62 11.37
C TYR A 81 10.38 7.15 11.25
N GLU A 82 11.56 7.73 11.48
CA GLU A 82 11.77 9.17 11.37
C GLU A 82 11.47 9.68 9.95
N LYS A 83 11.88 8.93 8.92
CA LYS A 83 11.54 9.22 7.52
C LYS A 83 10.01 9.14 7.28
N ARG A 84 9.38 8.03 7.66
CA ARG A 84 7.92 7.85 7.56
C ARG A 84 7.12 8.93 8.28
N ALA A 85 7.61 9.41 9.42
CA ALA A 85 6.97 10.48 10.17
C ALA A 85 6.93 11.80 9.40
N ILE A 86 7.93 12.10 8.59
CA ILE A 86 7.94 13.32 7.78
C ILE A 86 6.93 13.20 6.64
N ARG A 87 6.79 12.02 6.02
CA ARG A 87 5.71 11.74 5.06
C ARG A 87 4.35 11.94 5.69
N ALA A 88 4.12 11.30 6.81
CA ALA A 88 2.86 11.40 7.54
C ALA A 88 2.51 12.85 7.92
N ASN A 89 3.53 13.69 8.17
CA ASN A 89 3.36 15.11 8.45
C ASN A 89 3.12 15.96 7.19
N ALA A 90 3.60 15.53 6.02
CA ALA A 90 3.21 16.12 4.74
C ALA A 90 1.71 15.86 4.49
N HIS A 91 1.27 14.60 4.62
CA HIS A 91 -0.15 14.21 4.53
C HIS A 91 -1.01 14.99 5.54
N ALA A 92 -0.60 15.10 6.80
CA ALA A 92 -1.37 15.78 7.86
C ALA A 92 -1.56 17.29 7.67
N LYS A 93 -0.74 17.92 6.82
CA LYS A 93 -0.87 19.35 6.49
C LYS A 93 -1.80 19.58 5.29
N GLY A 94 -2.42 18.52 4.76
CA GLY A 94 -3.24 18.58 3.55
C GLY A 94 -2.41 18.83 2.29
N LEU A 95 -1.12 18.45 2.31
CA LEU A 95 -0.20 18.58 1.18
C LEU A 95 -0.18 17.30 0.32
N THR A 96 -1.07 16.36 0.61
CA THR A 96 -1.31 15.18 -0.22
C THR A 96 -2.81 14.89 -0.23
N ARG A 97 -3.31 14.53 -1.40
CA ARG A 97 -4.75 14.42 -1.67
C ARG A 97 -5.37 13.14 -1.11
N ALA A 98 -4.55 12.15 -0.84
CA ALA A 98 -4.99 10.82 -0.47
C ALA A 98 -4.68 10.55 1.02
N ILE A 99 -5.62 10.98 1.87
CA ILE A 99 -5.54 10.81 3.32
C ILE A 99 -6.49 9.67 3.72
N ILE A 100 -5.90 8.61 4.26
CA ILE A 100 -6.64 7.47 4.76
C ILE A 100 -7.53 7.90 5.94
N GLY A 101 -8.85 7.67 5.83
CA GLY A 101 -9.82 7.97 6.88
C GLY A 101 -10.60 9.27 6.70
N ASP A 102 -10.26 10.10 5.70
CA ASP A 102 -11.07 11.27 5.33
C ASP A 102 -12.04 10.94 4.17
N LYS A 103 -13.05 11.80 3.98
CA LYS A 103 -13.97 11.68 2.83
C LYS A 103 -13.24 12.04 1.53
N HIS A 104 -12.54 11.09 0.94
CA HIS A 104 -12.11 11.23 -0.44
C HIS A 104 -13.26 10.85 -1.38
N GLU A 105 -13.40 11.59 -2.48
CA GLU A 105 -14.31 11.20 -3.55
C GLU A 105 -13.81 9.88 -4.17
N PRO A 106 -14.71 8.97 -4.60
CA PRO A 106 -14.30 7.74 -5.28
C PRO A 106 -13.37 8.02 -6.47
N TYR A 107 -12.34 7.20 -6.65
CA TYR A 107 -11.43 7.31 -7.80
C TYR A 107 -12.11 6.76 -9.05
N ILE A 108 -12.83 7.61 -9.78
CA ILE A 108 -13.61 7.22 -10.96
C ILE A 108 -13.40 8.16 -12.14
N GLY A 109 -13.87 7.73 -13.31
CA GLY A 109 -13.81 8.46 -14.56
C GLY A 109 -12.49 8.25 -15.29
N LYS A 110 -12.26 9.11 -16.29
CA LYS A 110 -11.03 9.12 -17.09
C LYS A 110 -10.02 10.04 -16.45
N LYS A 111 -8.82 9.53 -16.21
CA LYS A 111 -7.68 10.25 -15.64
C LYS A 111 -6.48 10.11 -16.57
N LYS A 112 -5.56 11.06 -16.48
CA LYS A 112 -4.36 11.11 -17.32
C LYS A 112 -3.11 11.06 -16.44
N GLY A 113 -2.17 10.15 -16.72
CA GLY A 113 -0.88 10.08 -16.04
C GLY A 113 0.26 10.48 -16.98
N LEU A 114 1.37 10.95 -16.40
CA LEU A 114 2.60 11.21 -17.15
C LEU A 114 3.66 10.17 -16.83
N ILE A 115 4.21 9.54 -17.88
CA ILE A 115 5.36 8.65 -17.79
C ILE A 115 6.55 9.29 -18.50
N LEU A 116 7.64 9.50 -17.76
CA LEU A 116 8.91 9.98 -18.27
C LEU A 116 9.90 8.82 -18.35
N LEU A 117 10.30 8.43 -19.55
CA LEU A 117 11.37 7.46 -19.77
C LEU A 117 12.73 8.17 -19.62
N VAL A 118 13.60 7.67 -18.75
CA VAL A 118 14.85 8.33 -18.39
C VAL A 118 16.08 7.46 -18.69
N ASP A 119 16.90 7.93 -19.62
CA ASP A 119 18.26 7.45 -19.84
C ASP A 119 19.22 8.16 -18.87
N PHE A 120 20.34 7.52 -18.53
CA PHE A 120 21.47 8.15 -17.87
C PHE A 120 22.65 8.33 -18.83
N GLN A 121 23.58 9.22 -18.49
CA GLN A 121 24.78 9.47 -19.30
C GLN A 121 25.56 8.18 -19.64
N ASN A 122 25.60 7.20 -18.72
CA ASN A 122 26.34 5.95 -18.86
C ASN A 122 25.45 4.69 -18.89
N LYS A 123 24.13 4.83 -18.91
CA LYS A 123 23.19 3.70 -18.92
C LYS A 123 21.96 4.08 -19.71
N LYS A 124 21.67 3.31 -20.76
CA LYS A 124 20.51 3.52 -21.61
C LYS A 124 19.54 2.35 -21.52
N PHE A 125 18.29 2.60 -21.89
CA PHE A 125 17.34 1.53 -22.18
C PHE A 125 17.94 0.54 -23.20
N GLN A 126 17.53 -0.72 -23.12
CA GLN A 126 17.86 -1.73 -24.11
C GLN A 126 17.31 -1.33 -25.49
N ASP A 127 18.02 -1.70 -26.55
CA ASP A 127 17.73 -1.22 -27.92
C ASP A 127 16.29 -1.56 -28.41
N ASP A 128 15.69 -2.61 -27.85
CA ASP A 128 14.33 -3.06 -28.13
C ASP A 128 13.26 -2.49 -27.19
N HIS A 129 13.66 -1.83 -26.10
CA HIS A 129 12.77 -1.16 -25.14
C HIS A 129 12.48 0.29 -25.56
N LYS A 130 11.82 0.43 -26.72
CA LYS A 130 11.51 1.73 -27.33
C LYS A 130 10.26 2.38 -26.73
N PRO A 131 10.06 3.71 -26.88
CA PRO A 131 8.85 4.38 -26.39
C PRO A 131 7.54 3.75 -26.84
N GLU A 132 7.47 3.20 -28.05
CA GLU A 132 6.27 2.53 -28.55
C GLU A 132 5.93 1.27 -27.74
N LEU A 133 6.95 0.53 -27.27
CA LEU A 133 6.75 -0.61 -26.38
C LEU A 133 6.17 -0.15 -25.05
N TYR A 134 6.70 0.94 -24.47
CA TYR A 134 6.18 1.49 -23.22
C TYR A 134 4.75 2.01 -23.37
N ASN A 135 4.43 2.67 -24.47
CA ASN A 135 3.06 3.06 -24.76
C ASN A 135 2.12 1.84 -24.84
N ASP A 136 2.58 0.72 -25.44
CA ASP A 136 1.82 -0.53 -25.42
C ASP A 136 1.68 -1.13 -24.00
N ILE A 137 2.76 -1.15 -23.21
CA ILE A 137 2.76 -1.63 -21.81
C ILE A 137 1.81 -0.80 -20.94
N LEU A 138 1.71 0.50 -21.18
CA LEU A 138 0.94 1.41 -20.33
C LEU A 138 -0.52 1.52 -20.77
N ASN A 139 -0.79 1.63 -22.07
CA ASN A 139 -2.09 2.08 -22.58
C ASN A 139 -2.85 1.06 -23.42
N LYS A 140 -2.18 0.06 -24.00
CA LYS A 140 -2.83 -0.79 -25.02
C LYS A 140 -3.76 -1.80 -24.37
N VAL A 141 -5.05 -1.61 -24.59
CA VAL A 141 -6.10 -2.52 -24.12
C VAL A 141 -5.88 -3.92 -24.70
N GLY A 142 -5.87 -4.92 -23.83
CA GLY A 142 -5.60 -6.32 -24.16
C GLY A 142 -4.15 -6.58 -24.59
N PHE A 143 -3.18 -5.81 -24.08
CA PHE A 143 -1.78 -5.98 -24.46
C PHE A 143 -1.23 -7.33 -24.00
N THR A 144 -0.74 -8.13 -24.95
CA THR A 144 -0.01 -9.35 -24.68
C THR A 144 1.24 -9.40 -25.53
N SER A 145 2.33 -9.98 -25.02
CA SER A 145 3.56 -10.14 -25.80
C SER A 145 4.39 -11.36 -25.39
N GLU A 146 5.28 -11.79 -26.28
CA GLU A 146 6.28 -12.84 -26.01
C GLU A 146 7.26 -12.48 -24.89
N LEU A 147 7.32 -11.21 -24.48
CA LEU A 147 8.11 -10.76 -23.32
C LEU A 147 7.49 -11.18 -21.99
N GLY A 148 6.21 -11.58 -21.97
CA GLY A 148 5.50 -12.08 -20.80
C GLY A 148 4.30 -11.22 -20.36
N PHE A 149 4.09 -10.06 -20.96
CA PHE A 149 2.95 -9.19 -20.64
C PHE A 149 1.61 -9.90 -20.94
N LYS A 150 0.68 -9.81 -19.99
CA LYS A 150 -0.68 -10.38 -20.06
C LYS A 150 -1.79 -9.33 -20.04
N GLY A 151 -1.41 -8.07 -19.91
CA GLY A 151 -2.25 -6.88 -19.96
C GLY A 151 -1.36 -5.64 -19.81
N SER A 152 -1.90 -4.49 -20.17
CA SER A 152 -1.29 -3.19 -19.90
C SER A 152 -1.59 -2.70 -18.47
N VAL A 153 -0.91 -1.64 -18.03
CA VAL A 153 -1.27 -0.92 -16.79
C VAL A 153 -2.71 -0.42 -16.86
N LYS A 154 -3.14 0.11 -18.01
CA LYS A 154 -4.54 0.49 -18.27
C LYS A 154 -5.49 -0.71 -18.11
N ASP A 155 -5.16 -1.88 -18.64
CA ASP A 155 -5.98 -3.09 -18.46
C ASP A 155 -6.12 -3.46 -16.98
N TYR A 156 -5.02 -3.37 -16.21
CA TYR A 156 -5.03 -3.68 -14.78
C TYR A 156 -6.01 -2.77 -14.05
N PHE A 157 -5.83 -1.45 -14.11
CA PHE A 157 -6.69 -0.49 -13.39
C PHE A 157 -8.15 -0.50 -13.86
N LEU A 158 -8.39 -0.68 -15.17
CA LEU A 158 -9.75 -0.87 -15.68
C LEU A 158 -10.41 -2.12 -15.11
N HIS A 159 -9.70 -3.25 -15.07
CA HIS A 159 -10.25 -4.49 -14.54
C HIS A 159 -10.52 -4.39 -13.04
N GLN A 160 -9.54 -3.90 -12.30
CA GLN A 160 -9.56 -3.76 -10.85
C GLN A 160 -10.68 -2.83 -10.34
N SER A 161 -11.01 -1.80 -11.12
CA SER A 161 -12.09 -0.85 -10.82
C SER A 161 -13.45 -1.23 -11.39
N TYR A 162 -13.58 -2.40 -12.04
CA TYR A 162 -14.78 -2.81 -12.78
C TYR A 162 -15.18 -1.80 -13.87
N GLY A 163 -14.20 -1.18 -14.52
CA GLY A 163 -14.35 -0.18 -15.57
C GLY A 163 -14.72 1.22 -15.08
N GLN A 164 -14.68 1.47 -13.76
CA GLN A 164 -15.02 2.77 -13.19
C GLN A 164 -13.86 3.77 -13.22
N PHE A 165 -12.62 3.28 -13.24
CA PHE A 165 -11.40 4.09 -13.27
C PHE A 165 -10.60 3.75 -14.54
N GLU A 166 -10.55 4.71 -15.46
CA GLU A 166 -9.79 4.60 -16.70
C GLU A 166 -8.60 5.54 -16.62
N LEU A 167 -7.39 4.99 -16.76
CA LEU A 167 -6.15 5.74 -16.69
C LEU A 167 -5.42 5.65 -18.04
N ASP A 168 -5.23 6.80 -18.68
CA ASP A 168 -4.46 6.97 -19.90
C ASP A 168 -3.13 7.64 -19.60
N PHE A 169 -2.04 7.18 -20.21
CA PHE A 169 -0.71 7.71 -19.98
C PHE A 169 -0.14 8.43 -21.20
N ASP A 170 0.39 9.62 -21.01
CA ASP A 170 1.34 10.20 -21.96
C ASP A 170 2.74 9.66 -21.66
N VAL A 171 3.46 9.24 -22.71
CA VAL A 171 4.80 8.67 -22.59
C VAL A 171 5.80 9.58 -23.29
N VAL A 172 6.72 10.16 -22.51
CA VAL A 172 7.74 11.08 -22.99
C VAL A 172 9.13 10.48 -22.79
N GLY A 173 10.00 10.62 -23.79
CA GLY A 173 11.41 10.22 -23.71
C GLY A 173 11.83 9.17 -24.74
N PRO A 174 13.04 8.57 -24.59
CA PRO A 174 13.90 8.69 -23.43
C PRO A 174 14.54 10.09 -23.28
N LEU A 175 14.51 10.63 -22.08
CA LEU A 175 15.18 11.86 -21.67
C LEU A 175 16.54 11.48 -21.07
N THR A 176 17.64 11.90 -21.72
CA THR A 176 18.98 11.56 -21.22
C THR A 176 19.43 12.52 -20.13
N MET A 177 19.52 12.02 -18.89
CA MET A 177 20.03 12.77 -17.75
C MET A 177 21.48 13.23 -17.95
N PRO A 178 21.84 14.42 -17.44
CA PRO A 178 23.17 14.98 -17.58
C PRO A 178 24.26 14.23 -16.79
N LYS A 179 23.88 13.38 -15.84
CA LYS A 179 24.80 12.61 -14.98
C LYS A 179 24.57 11.10 -15.12
N THR A 180 25.49 10.33 -14.53
CA THR A 180 25.45 8.87 -14.50
C THR A 180 24.39 8.35 -13.53
N TYR A 181 23.92 7.11 -13.71
CA TYR A 181 22.91 6.53 -12.80
C TYR A 181 23.35 6.56 -11.33
N GLY A 182 24.62 6.28 -11.04
CA GLY A 182 25.15 6.35 -9.67
C GLY A 182 25.29 7.75 -9.08
N TYR A 183 25.12 8.82 -9.86
CA TYR A 183 24.96 10.15 -9.26
C TYR A 183 23.58 10.29 -8.62
N TYR A 184 22.57 9.63 -9.20
CA TYR A 184 21.18 9.71 -8.75
C TYR A 184 20.84 8.62 -7.71
N GLY A 185 21.31 7.38 -7.90
CA GLY A 185 20.95 6.22 -7.07
C GLY A 185 22.04 5.67 -6.14
N ALA A 186 23.17 6.36 -5.93
CA ALA A 186 24.13 5.90 -4.92
C ALA A 186 23.54 5.95 -3.52
N ASN A 187 23.83 4.94 -2.69
CA ASN A 187 23.45 4.97 -1.29
C ASN A 187 24.32 5.92 -0.44
N THR A 188 23.75 7.02 0.04
CA THR A 188 24.35 7.91 1.04
C THR A 188 23.59 7.75 2.36
N GLN A 189 24.25 7.15 3.37
CA GLN A 189 23.63 6.81 4.66
C GLN A 189 22.42 5.87 4.54
N GLY A 190 22.40 5.01 3.51
CA GLY A 190 21.31 4.06 3.23
C GLY A 190 20.08 4.70 2.57
N ASN A 191 20.28 5.69 1.70
CA ASN A 191 19.26 6.27 0.81
C ASN A 191 19.87 6.55 -0.56
N ASP A 192 19.04 6.52 -1.59
CA ASP A 192 19.38 7.10 -2.89
C ASP A 192 19.80 8.58 -2.76
N THR A 193 20.88 8.97 -3.45
CA THR A 193 21.51 10.29 -3.23
C THR A 193 20.72 11.43 -3.87
N ASN A 194 20.25 11.30 -5.11
CA ASN A 194 19.59 12.40 -5.85
C ASN A 194 18.36 12.01 -6.71
N PRO A 195 17.42 11.14 -6.26
CA PRO A 195 16.27 10.75 -7.08
C PRO A 195 15.30 11.91 -7.38
N GLY A 196 15.12 12.86 -6.45
CA GLY A 196 14.29 14.04 -6.66
C GLY A 196 14.82 14.98 -7.73
N LEU A 197 16.14 15.22 -7.70
CA LEU A 197 16.78 16.00 -8.75
C LEU A 197 16.65 15.34 -10.13
N MET A 198 16.70 14.00 -10.21
CA MET A 198 16.43 13.28 -11.46
C MET A 198 15.04 13.59 -11.99
N VAL A 199 14.02 13.47 -11.15
CA VAL A 199 12.62 13.71 -11.53
C VAL A 199 12.39 15.16 -11.92
N ALA A 200 12.84 16.11 -11.10
CA ALA A 200 12.71 17.53 -11.42
C ALA A 200 13.39 17.88 -12.75
N THR A 201 14.59 17.34 -13.00
CA THR A 201 15.30 17.54 -14.28
C THR A 201 14.51 16.93 -15.45
N ALA A 202 13.92 15.74 -15.27
CA ALA A 202 13.10 15.10 -16.30
C ALA A 202 11.83 15.91 -16.60
N CYS A 203 11.16 16.45 -15.58
CA CYS A 203 10.00 17.32 -15.76
C CYS A 203 10.37 18.61 -16.51
N GLU A 204 11.45 19.29 -16.13
CA GLU A 204 11.96 20.48 -16.82
C GLU A 204 12.31 20.19 -18.30
N MET A 205 12.79 18.98 -18.61
CA MET A 205 13.06 18.56 -19.99
C MET A 205 11.79 18.22 -20.79
N ALA A 206 10.69 17.88 -20.10
CA ALA A 206 9.40 17.51 -20.69
C ALA A 206 8.43 18.70 -20.83
N ASP A 207 8.69 19.83 -20.18
CA ASP A 207 7.86 21.04 -20.14
C ASP A 207 7.37 21.51 -21.52
N GLU A 208 8.23 21.50 -22.53
CA GLU A 208 7.84 21.92 -23.90
C GLU A 208 7.14 20.79 -24.70
N LEU A 209 6.98 19.60 -24.13
CA LEU A 209 6.44 18.40 -24.79
C LEU A 209 5.04 18.02 -24.29
N VAL A 210 4.68 18.41 -23.07
CA VAL A 210 3.40 18.14 -22.42
C VAL A 210 2.96 19.39 -21.64
N ASP A 211 1.66 19.51 -21.38
CA ASP A 211 1.13 20.53 -20.46
C ASP A 211 0.89 19.86 -19.10
N PHE A 212 1.60 20.29 -18.06
CA PHE A 212 1.49 19.67 -16.73
C PHE A 212 0.10 19.86 -16.10
N HIS A 213 -0.67 20.87 -16.52
CA HIS A 213 -2.04 21.07 -16.05
C HIS A 213 -2.96 19.89 -16.45
N ASP A 214 -2.64 19.11 -17.49
CA ASP A 214 -3.42 17.93 -17.88
C ASP A 214 -3.41 16.80 -16.81
N TYR A 215 -2.48 16.86 -15.86
CA TYR A 215 -2.27 15.84 -14.83
C TYR A 215 -2.75 16.30 -13.44
N ASP A 216 -3.42 17.45 -13.34
CA ASP A 216 -4.17 17.88 -12.17
C ASP A 216 -5.64 17.45 -12.32
N TRP A 217 -6.01 16.36 -11.67
CA TRP A 217 -7.29 15.68 -11.83
C TRP A 217 -8.46 16.29 -11.08
N ASP A 218 -8.22 17.13 -10.07
CA ASP A 218 -9.26 17.79 -9.28
C ASP A 218 -9.22 19.32 -9.32
N GLY A 219 -8.21 19.89 -9.99
CA GLY A 219 -8.10 21.32 -10.22
C GLY A 219 -7.60 22.09 -9.00
N ASP A 220 -6.89 21.44 -8.08
CA ASP A 220 -6.32 22.07 -6.89
C ASP A 220 -5.01 22.83 -7.15
N GLY A 221 -4.49 22.74 -8.37
CA GLY A 221 -3.25 23.38 -8.81
C GLY A 221 -2.01 22.51 -8.57
N GLU A 222 -2.16 21.22 -8.31
CA GLU A 222 -1.07 20.26 -8.14
C GLU A 222 -1.25 19.03 -9.05
N VAL A 223 -0.16 18.60 -9.67
CA VAL A 223 -0.11 17.37 -10.47
C VAL A 223 -0.25 16.17 -9.55
N ASP A 224 -1.25 15.31 -9.81
CA ASP A 224 -1.52 14.14 -8.98
C ASP A 224 -0.35 13.16 -8.93
N GLN A 225 0.29 12.92 -10.09
CA GLN A 225 1.42 12.01 -10.18
C GLN A 225 2.24 12.18 -11.45
N VAL A 226 3.56 12.30 -11.28
CA VAL A 226 4.54 12.02 -12.34
C VAL A 226 5.23 10.69 -12.08
N PHE A 227 5.39 9.85 -13.09
CA PHE A 227 6.10 8.58 -12.96
C PHE A 227 7.33 8.54 -13.86
N VAL A 228 8.50 8.25 -13.29
CA VAL A 228 9.75 8.07 -14.03
C VAL A 228 10.10 6.59 -14.18
N ILE A 229 10.22 6.10 -15.41
CA ILE A 229 10.84 4.79 -15.66
C ILE A 229 12.30 5.05 -16.04
N PHE A 230 13.24 4.52 -15.26
CA PHE A 230 14.67 4.75 -15.50
C PHE A 230 15.37 3.52 -16.09
N ALA A 231 16.37 3.77 -16.94
CA ALA A 231 17.16 2.73 -17.60
C ALA A 231 17.94 1.85 -16.60
N GLY A 232 17.89 0.53 -16.79
CA GLY A 232 18.61 -0.44 -15.96
C GLY A 232 17.78 -1.10 -14.85
N LEU A 233 18.50 -1.71 -13.90
CA LEU A 233 17.91 -2.41 -12.74
C LEU A 233 17.62 -1.41 -11.61
N GLY A 234 16.67 -1.75 -10.74
CA GLY A 234 16.49 -1.09 -9.44
C GLY A 234 17.06 -1.93 -8.29
N GLU A 235 17.40 -1.28 -7.17
CA GLU A 235 18.05 -1.95 -6.03
C GLU A 235 17.17 -3.03 -5.40
N ALA A 236 15.86 -2.78 -5.29
CA ALA A 236 14.87 -3.69 -4.73
C ALA A 236 14.85 -5.09 -5.38
N ALA A 237 15.29 -5.20 -6.63
CA ALA A 237 15.24 -6.43 -7.40
C ALA A 237 16.59 -6.78 -8.05
N GLY A 238 17.69 -6.54 -7.33
CA GLY A 238 19.01 -7.09 -7.65
C GLY A 238 19.94 -6.15 -8.43
N GLY A 239 19.61 -4.86 -8.49
CA GLY A 239 20.52 -3.79 -8.89
C GLY A 239 21.71 -3.64 -7.92
N ASP A 240 22.72 -2.89 -8.35
CA ASP A 240 23.86 -2.56 -7.50
C ASP A 240 23.54 -1.36 -6.58
N VAL A 241 24.38 -1.12 -5.58
CA VAL A 241 24.21 -0.04 -4.58
C VAL A 241 24.16 1.39 -5.15
N ASN A 242 24.36 1.55 -6.46
CA ASN A 242 24.24 2.81 -7.18
C ASN A 242 22.96 2.92 -8.03
N THR A 243 22.10 1.89 -8.01
CA THR A 243 20.80 1.92 -8.67
C THR A 243 19.72 2.39 -7.70
N ILE A 244 18.72 3.07 -8.24
CA ILE A 244 17.61 3.64 -7.47
C ILE A 244 16.71 2.51 -6.94
N TRP A 245 16.26 2.59 -5.68
CA TRP A 245 15.18 1.75 -5.18
C TRP A 245 13.84 2.32 -5.66
N PRO A 246 12.96 1.54 -6.31
CA PRO A 246 11.68 2.05 -6.78
C PRO A 246 10.81 2.59 -5.64
N HIS A 247 10.29 3.81 -5.79
CA HIS A 247 9.56 4.49 -4.73
C HIS A 247 8.64 5.59 -5.28
N GLU A 248 7.58 5.91 -4.53
CA GLU A 248 6.78 7.14 -4.60
C GLU A 248 7.26 8.12 -3.54
N TRP A 249 7.44 9.41 -3.85
CA TRP A 249 7.93 10.41 -2.90
C TRP A 249 7.56 11.84 -3.32
N HIS A 250 8.10 12.83 -2.61
CA HIS A 250 7.81 14.26 -2.65
C HIS A 250 9.13 14.99 -2.87
N LEU A 251 9.21 15.82 -3.90
CA LEU A 251 10.38 16.63 -4.24
C LEU A 251 10.80 17.54 -3.08
N GLN A 252 9.84 18.13 -2.36
CA GLN A 252 10.16 19.07 -1.28
C GLN A 252 10.79 18.42 -0.06
N TYR A 253 10.57 17.13 0.14
CA TYR A 253 11.08 16.38 1.29
C TYR A 253 12.14 15.35 0.90
N ASN A 254 12.73 15.47 -0.28
CA ASN A 254 13.89 14.67 -0.69
C ASN A 254 15.14 15.53 -0.92
N ASP A 255 16.09 15.01 -1.69
CA ASP A 255 17.33 15.70 -2.06
C ASP A 255 17.09 17.03 -2.78
N TYR A 256 15.99 17.18 -3.53
CA TYR A 256 15.64 18.40 -4.25
C TYR A 256 15.23 19.53 -3.29
N GLY A 257 14.52 19.20 -2.21
CA GLY A 257 14.29 20.07 -1.05
C GLY A 257 13.34 21.25 -1.28
N LYS A 258 12.59 21.26 -2.38
CA LYS A 258 11.53 22.22 -2.72
C LYS A 258 10.52 21.58 -3.67
N THR A 259 9.39 22.23 -3.92
CA THR A 259 8.49 21.83 -5.02
C THR A 259 9.01 22.35 -6.36
N LEU A 260 8.52 21.78 -7.46
CA LEU A 260 8.69 22.31 -8.81
C LEU A 260 7.36 22.95 -9.26
N THR A 261 7.41 23.98 -10.11
CA THR A 261 6.22 24.60 -10.69
C THR A 261 6.45 24.79 -12.17
N LEU A 262 5.59 24.17 -12.98
CA LEU A 262 5.55 24.19 -14.44
C LEU A 262 4.08 24.35 -14.85
N ASP A 263 3.80 25.04 -15.96
CA ASP A 263 2.43 25.27 -16.46
C ASP A 263 1.42 25.75 -15.40
N ASP A 264 1.85 26.65 -14.52
CA ASP A 264 1.06 27.20 -13.41
C ASP A 264 0.53 26.16 -12.39
N VAL A 265 1.01 24.91 -12.44
CA VAL A 265 0.72 23.85 -11.46
C VAL A 265 1.97 23.41 -10.69
N VAL A 266 1.77 22.92 -9.47
CA VAL A 266 2.81 22.39 -8.61
C VAL A 266 3.07 20.92 -8.95
N ILE A 267 4.34 20.53 -8.96
CA ILE A 267 4.79 19.15 -8.99
C ILE A 267 5.57 18.91 -7.70
N ASP A 268 5.04 18.06 -6.84
CA ASP A 268 5.73 17.62 -5.62
C ASP A 268 5.76 16.10 -5.56
N THR A 269 4.63 15.43 -5.76
CA THR A 269 4.55 13.96 -5.75
C THR A 269 5.08 13.34 -7.05
N TYR A 270 5.91 12.31 -6.91
CA TYR A 270 6.41 11.50 -8.04
C TYR A 270 6.58 10.04 -7.63
N ALA A 271 6.71 9.16 -8.63
CA ALA A 271 7.07 7.77 -8.45
C ALA A 271 8.14 7.38 -9.45
N CYS A 272 8.92 6.37 -9.14
CA CYS A 272 9.90 5.85 -10.07
C CYS A 272 10.02 4.34 -10.01
N GLY A 273 10.37 3.76 -11.16
CA GLY A 273 10.58 2.33 -11.31
C GLY A 273 11.63 2.00 -12.37
N PRO A 274 12.18 0.78 -12.34
CA PRO A 274 13.25 0.40 -13.22
C PRO A 274 12.71 -0.14 -14.55
N GLU A 275 13.52 -0.03 -15.59
CA GLU A 275 13.33 -0.73 -16.85
C GLU A 275 13.41 -2.26 -16.70
N LEU A 276 14.35 -2.73 -15.86
CA LEU A 276 14.76 -4.12 -15.78
C LEU A 276 14.58 -4.69 -14.37
N ILE A 277 14.41 -6.01 -14.33
CA ILE A 277 14.34 -6.80 -13.11
C ILE A 277 15.27 -8.01 -13.20
N LYS A 278 15.96 -8.34 -12.09
CA LYS A 278 16.78 -9.55 -11.98
C LYS A 278 16.00 -10.67 -11.28
N ARG A 279 15.55 -11.65 -12.06
CA ARG A 279 14.61 -12.69 -11.57
C ARG A 279 15.27 -13.81 -10.77
N GLY A 280 16.57 -14.03 -10.93
CA GLY A 280 17.37 -15.03 -10.23
C GLY A 280 18.68 -14.43 -9.72
N THR A 281 19.67 -15.29 -9.44
CA THR A 281 20.96 -14.84 -8.85
C THR A 281 22.00 -14.45 -9.90
N THR A 282 21.76 -14.75 -11.18
CA THR A 282 22.70 -14.50 -12.30
C THR A 282 22.16 -13.45 -13.27
N ASP A 283 23.05 -12.78 -13.99
CA ASP A 283 22.65 -11.74 -14.95
C ASP A 283 21.87 -12.27 -16.15
N SER A 284 21.96 -13.58 -16.43
CA SER A 284 21.12 -14.27 -17.42
C SER A 284 19.63 -14.29 -17.08
N SER A 285 19.26 -13.88 -15.86
CA SER A 285 17.86 -13.75 -15.41
C SER A 285 17.35 -12.31 -15.46
N ILE A 286 18.17 -11.38 -15.95
CA ILE A 286 17.77 -9.99 -16.18
C ILE A 286 16.88 -9.94 -17.42
N GLY A 287 15.75 -9.27 -17.30
CA GLY A 287 14.86 -8.95 -18.42
C GLY A 287 14.03 -7.71 -18.09
N ILE A 288 13.14 -7.32 -19.00
CA ILE A 288 12.21 -6.22 -18.77
C ILE A 288 11.39 -6.45 -17.49
N GLU A 289 11.19 -5.39 -16.72
CA GLU A 289 10.26 -5.34 -15.58
C GLU A 289 8.82 -5.53 -16.09
N GLY A 290 8.00 -6.19 -15.29
CA GLY A 290 6.56 -6.31 -15.59
C GLY A 290 5.80 -5.04 -15.18
N ILE A 291 4.47 -5.13 -15.11
CA ILE A 291 3.63 -3.99 -14.69
C ILE A 291 3.52 -3.85 -13.16
N GLY A 292 3.95 -4.86 -12.39
CA GLY A 292 3.75 -4.94 -10.94
C GLY A 292 4.26 -3.74 -10.16
N THR A 293 5.51 -3.33 -10.39
CA THR A 293 6.11 -2.15 -9.72
C THR A 293 5.38 -0.87 -10.07
N ILE A 294 5.08 -0.64 -11.35
CA ILE A 294 4.34 0.56 -11.78
C ILE A 294 2.96 0.60 -11.13
N CYS A 295 2.24 -0.52 -11.11
CA CYS A 295 0.92 -0.60 -10.49
C CYS A 295 1.00 -0.37 -8.97
N HIS A 296 1.98 -0.96 -8.28
CA HIS A 296 2.19 -0.79 -6.84
C HIS A 296 2.45 0.68 -6.49
N GLU A 297 3.46 1.30 -7.11
CA GLU A 297 3.81 2.69 -6.81
C GLU A 297 2.71 3.67 -7.20
N PHE A 298 2.02 3.43 -8.33
CA PHE A 298 0.88 4.26 -8.72
C PHE A 298 -0.31 4.13 -7.75
N THR A 299 -0.41 3.02 -7.02
CA THR A 299 -1.47 2.85 -6.02
C THR A 299 -1.27 3.77 -4.81
N HIS A 300 -0.04 4.13 -4.49
CA HIS A 300 0.23 5.12 -3.44
C HIS A 300 -0.35 6.51 -3.78
N CYS A 301 -0.49 6.84 -5.07
CA CYS A 301 -1.17 8.04 -5.54
C CYS A 301 -2.67 8.03 -5.18
N LEU A 302 -3.25 6.85 -5.04
CA LEU A 302 -4.62 6.67 -4.56
C LEU A 302 -4.71 6.76 -3.03
N GLY A 303 -3.57 6.86 -2.32
CA GLY A 303 -3.46 7.03 -0.88
C GLY A 303 -3.37 5.75 -0.07
N LEU A 304 -3.29 4.60 -0.71
CA LEU A 304 -3.18 3.34 -0.01
C LEU A 304 -1.74 3.16 0.50
N PRO A 305 -1.57 2.68 1.75
CA PRO A 305 -0.25 2.35 2.28
C PRO A 305 0.17 0.96 1.82
N ASP A 306 1.41 0.62 2.15
CA ASP A 306 1.92 -0.73 2.06
C ASP A 306 1.22 -1.67 3.03
N MET A 307 0.82 -2.83 2.50
CA MET A 307 0.21 -3.94 3.22
C MET A 307 1.21 -5.05 3.53
N TYR A 308 2.49 -4.88 3.19
CA TYR A 308 3.58 -5.71 3.73
C TYR A 308 4.10 -5.18 5.08
N ASP A 309 4.96 -5.96 5.74
CA ASP A 309 5.66 -5.47 6.92
C ASP A 309 6.85 -4.58 6.54
N THR A 310 6.70 -3.27 6.67
CA THR A 310 7.77 -2.29 6.46
C THR A 310 8.95 -2.41 7.45
N GLY A 311 8.85 -3.28 8.46
CA GLY A 311 9.92 -3.68 9.38
C GLY A 311 10.57 -5.04 9.05
N GLY A 312 10.03 -5.78 8.09
CA GLY A 312 10.67 -6.93 7.42
C GLY A 312 10.48 -8.34 8.04
N ASN A 313 9.62 -8.53 9.06
CA ASN A 313 9.51 -9.80 9.79
C ASN A 313 8.08 -10.39 9.90
N ASN A 314 7.02 -9.63 9.61
CA ASN A 314 5.63 -10.09 9.63
C ASN A 314 5.14 -10.49 8.23
N TYR A 315 4.01 -11.19 8.17
CA TYR A 315 3.45 -11.75 6.93
C TYR A 315 2.89 -10.68 5.98
N GLY A 316 2.25 -9.66 6.55
CA GLY A 316 1.46 -8.68 5.81
C GLY A 316 0.34 -9.35 5.02
N MET A 317 0.26 -9.04 3.74
CA MET A 317 -0.62 -9.72 2.77
C MET A 317 0.13 -10.67 1.82
N TYR A 318 1.47 -10.76 1.94
CA TYR A 318 2.33 -11.59 1.10
C TYR A 318 1.95 -11.52 -0.40
N LYS A 319 1.62 -12.66 -1.03
CA LYS A 319 1.29 -12.76 -2.45
C LYS A 319 -0.18 -12.51 -2.78
N TRP A 320 -1.00 -12.18 -1.79
CA TRP A 320 -2.44 -11.97 -1.95
C TRP A 320 -2.81 -10.55 -2.37
N ASP A 321 -1.87 -9.62 -2.36
CA ASP A 321 -2.12 -8.20 -2.53
C ASP A 321 -0.99 -7.51 -3.31
N LEU A 322 -1.38 -6.61 -4.23
CA LEU A 322 -0.50 -5.71 -4.97
C LEU A 322 0.33 -4.84 -4.02
N MET A 323 -0.26 -4.36 -2.92
CA MET A 323 0.40 -3.51 -1.92
C MET A 323 1.34 -4.30 -0.99
N SER A 324 1.68 -5.53 -1.39
CA SER A 324 2.62 -6.41 -0.72
C SER A 324 3.51 -7.11 -1.73
N SER A 325 3.96 -8.34 -1.45
CA SER A 325 4.77 -9.15 -2.38
C SER A 325 3.99 -9.64 -3.61
N GLY A 326 2.67 -9.48 -3.66
CA GLY A 326 1.83 -9.83 -4.81
C GLY A 326 2.11 -8.97 -6.04
N SER A 327 2.76 -7.82 -5.89
CA SER A 327 3.33 -7.03 -6.98
C SER A 327 4.31 -7.82 -7.86
N TYR A 328 5.03 -8.80 -7.28
CA TYR A 328 5.99 -9.64 -8.01
C TYR A 328 5.39 -10.94 -8.57
N ASN A 329 4.08 -11.17 -8.41
CA ASN A 329 3.42 -12.36 -8.95
C ASN A 329 3.56 -12.43 -10.48
N GLY A 330 3.59 -13.66 -11.01
CA GLY A 330 3.77 -13.88 -12.44
C GLY A 330 5.04 -13.25 -13.01
N ASN A 331 6.12 -13.18 -12.22
CA ASN A 331 7.37 -12.49 -12.59
C ASN A 331 7.20 -10.99 -12.84
N SER A 332 6.36 -10.34 -12.03
CA SER A 332 5.87 -8.96 -12.14
C SER A 332 4.92 -8.68 -13.31
N PHE A 333 4.65 -9.65 -14.19
CA PHE A 333 3.76 -9.46 -15.35
C PHE A 333 2.27 -9.64 -15.03
N SER A 334 1.96 -10.30 -13.92
CA SER A 334 0.59 -10.57 -13.46
C SER A 334 0.54 -10.34 -11.95
N PRO A 335 0.60 -9.07 -11.51
CA PRO A 335 0.48 -8.77 -10.08
C PRO A 335 -0.87 -9.25 -9.55
N ALA A 336 -0.94 -9.50 -8.24
CA ALA A 336 -2.20 -9.86 -7.57
C ALA A 336 -3.29 -8.81 -7.83
N ALA A 337 -4.54 -9.25 -7.94
CA ALA A 337 -5.67 -8.33 -7.90
C ALA A 337 -5.75 -7.64 -6.54
N TYR A 338 -6.32 -6.44 -6.50
CA TYR A 338 -6.67 -5.77 -5.26
C TYR A 338 -7.61 -6.63 -4.42
N THR A 339 -7.38 -6.58 -3.12
CA THR A 339 -8.26 -7.15 -2.11
C THR A 339 -9.54 -6.31 -2.01
N SER A 340 -10.51 -6.85 -1.28
CA SER A 340 -11.73 -6.16 -0.91
C SER A 340 -11.48 -4.87 -0.13
N TYR A 341 -10.36 -4.76 0.61
CA TYR A 341 -10.00 -3.54 1.32
C TYR A 341 -9.72 -2.39 0.34
N GLU A 342 -8.82 -2.56 -0.63
CA GLU A 342 -8.49 -1.48 -1.57
C GLU A 342 -9.67 -1.13 -2.47
N ARG A 343 -10.45 -2.12 -2.93
CA ARG A 343 -11.66 -1.87 -3.75
C ARG A 343 -12.73 -1.11 -2.98
N MET A 344 -12.87 -1.38 -1.68
CA MET A 344 -13.77 -0.63 -0.78
C MET A 344 -13.26 0.79 -0.57
N TYR A 345 -11.96 0.93 -0.27
CA TYR A 345 -11.30 2.20 -0.04
C TYR A 345 -11.44 3.13 -1.24
N CYS A 346 -11.04 2.68 -2.44
CA CYS A 346 -11.11 3.47 -3.67
C CYS A 346 -12.55 3.78 -4.15
N GLY A 347 -13.56 3.20 -3.49
CA GLY A 347 -14.97 3.39 -3.82
C GLY A 347 -15.46 2.57 -5.01
N TRP A 348 -14.68 1.61 -5.50
CA TRP A 348 -15.04 0.79 -6.67
C TRP A 348 -16.07 -0.29 -6.37
N LYS A 349 -16.14 -0.79 -5.13
CA LYS A 349 -17.20 -1.73 -4.73
C LYS A 349 -17.50 -1.65 -3.25
N GLN A 350 -18.78 -1.67 -2.93
CA GLN A 350 -19.26 -1.64 -1.55
C GLN A 350 -19.42 -3.07 -0.99
N PRO A 351 -19.11 -3.29 0.31
CA PRO A 351 -19.29 -4.60 0.94
C PRO A 351 -20.76 -4.95 1.14
N VAL A 352 -21.06 -6.24 1.18
CA VAL A 352 -22.32 -6.75 1.76
C VAL A 352 -22.12 -6.98 3.26
N VAL A 353 -22.78 -6.17 4.09
CA VAL A 353 -22.68 -6.27 5.56
C VAL A 353 -23.49 -7.46 6.08
N LEU A 354 -22.83 -8.39 6.76
CA LEU A 354 -23.48 -9.55 7.38
C LEU A 354 -23.98 -9.20 8.79
N GLN A 355 -25.28 -8.89 8.90
CA GLN A 355 -25.93 -8.50 10.17
C GLN A 355 -26.85 -9.57 10.75
N ASN A 356 -27.47 -10.39 9.91
CA ASN A 356 -28.43 -11.43 10.31
C ASN A 356 -27.95 -12.79 9.78
N ASP A 357 -28.46 -13.87 10.38
CA ASP A 357 -28.21 -15.24 9.90
C ASP A 357 -28.45 -15.31 8.38
N THR A 358 -27.42 -15.73 7.65
CA THR A 358 -27.37 -15.66 6.20
C THR A 358 -26.72 -16.90 5.64
N VAL A 359 -27.30 -17.48 4.59
CA VAL A 359 -26.64 -18.49 3.76
C VAL A 359 -26.20 -17.81 2.48
N VAL A 360 -24.89 -17.75 2.26
CA VAL A 360 -24.29 -17.25 1.02
C VAL A 360 -24.08 -18.43 0.09
N THR A 361 -24.59 -18.32 -1.14
CA THR A 361 -24.40 -19.30 -2.22
C THR A 361 -23.85 -18.58 -3.43
N ASP A 362 -23.09 -19.31 -4.26
CA ASP A 362 -22.60 -18.83 -5.56
C ASP A 362 -21.78 -17.52 -5.50
N MET A 363 -21.02 -17.32 -4.42
CA MET A 363 -20.11 -16.19 -4.28
C MET A 363 -18.99 -16.33 -5.32
N LYS A 364 -19.07 -15.53 -6.39
CA LYS A 364 -18.08 -15.49 -7.46
C LYS A 364 -16.76 -14.89 -6.99
N ALA A 365 -15.70 -15.13 -7.76
CA ALA A 365 -14.40 -14.52 -7.52
C ALA A 365 -14.52 -12.99 -7.47
N LEU A 366 -13.80 -12.36 -6.54
CA LEU A 366 -13.78 -10.90 -6.41
C LEU A 366 -13.33 -10.26 -7.73
N ASP A 367 -12.26 -10.79 -8.34
CA ASP A 367 -11.73 -10.31 -9.62
C ASP A 367 -12.74 -10.45 -10.78
N ASP A 368 -13.71 -11.37 -10.72
CA ASP A 368 -14.79 -11.55 -11.70
C ASP A 368 -16.10 -10.84 -11.28
N GLY A 369 -16.00 -9.70 -10.59
CA GLY A 369 -17.16 -8.90 -10.19
C GLY A 369 -17.95 -9.44 -8.99
N GLY A 370 -17.50 -10.54 -8.37
CA GLY A 370 -18.15 -11.16 -7.21
C GLY A 370 -18.31 -10.22 -6.03
N ASP A 371 -19.36 -10.43 -5.25
CA ASP A 371 -19.56 -9.71 -3.98
C ASP A 371 -18.56 -10.18 -2.93
N PHE A 372 -18.19 -9.25 -2.05
CA PHE A 372 -17.44 -9.55 -0.83
C PHE A 372 -18.26 -9.13 0.38
N PHE A 373 -17.99 -9.78 1.50
CA PHE A 373 -18.78 -9.62 2.71
C PHE A 373 -17.94 -9.05 3.84
N ILE A 374 -18.56 -8.26 4.70
CA ILE A 374 -17.90 -7.68 5.88
C ILE A 374 -18.61 -8.14 7.16
N ILE A 375 -17.81 -8.51 8.16
CA ILE A 375 -18.25 -8.84 9.51
C ILE A 375 -17.57 -7.86 10.47
N TYR A 376 -18.33 -6.87 10.97
CA TYR A 376 -17.83 -5.92 11.95
C TYR A 376 -17.73 -6.52 13.35
N ASN A 377 -16.72 -6.09 14.10
CA ASN A 377 -16.77 -6.06 15.56
C ASN A 377 -17.83 -5.02 15.98
N ASP A 378 -18.87 -5.44 16.71
CA ASP A 378 -20.03 -4.58 17.00
C ASP A 378 -19.72 -3.45 17.99
N ALA A 379 -18.65 -3.59 18.78
CA ALA A 379 -18.19 -2.56 19.70
C ALA A 379 -17.11 -1.64 19.09
N HIS A 380 -16.40 -2.13 18.06
CA HIS A 380 -15.26 -1.47 17.44
C HIS A 380 -15.34 -1.63 15.91
N PRO A 381 -16.20 -0.88 15.20
CA PRO A 381 -16.41 -1.05 13.76
C PRO A 381 -15.18 -0.75 12.90
N GLU A 382 -14.14 -0.14 13.46
CA GLU A 382 -12.80 -0.03 12.88
C GLU A 382 -12.08 -1.38 12.75
N GLU A 383 -12.52 -2.39 13.50
CA GLU A 383 -12.05 -3.77 13.43
C GLU A 383 -13.09 -4.69 12.80
N TYR A 384 -12.72 -5.42 11.76
CA TYR A 384 -13.65 -6.23 10.98
C TYR A 384 -12.93 -7.31 10.18
N TYR A 385 -13.71 -8.30 9.74
CA TYR A 385 -13.27 -9.28 8.76
C TYR A 385 -13.87 -8.98 7.39
N LEU A 386 -13.06 -9.11 6.34
CA LEU A 386 -13.52 -9.14 4.96
C LEU A 386 -13.44 -10.58 4.44
N LEU A 387 -14.49 -11.02 3.75
CA LEU A 387 -14.60 -12.34 3.14
C LEU A 387 -14.63 -12.17 1.63
N GLU A 388 -13.63 -12.69 0.94
CA GLU A 388 -13.48 -12.59 -0.51
C GLU A 388 -13.16 -13.94 -1.14
N ASN A 389 -13.74 -14.22 -2.31
CA ASN A 389 -13.39 -15.41 -3.07
C ASN A 389 -12.25 -15.06 -4.04
N ARG A 390 -11.11 -15.75 -3.90
CA ARG A 390 -9.94 -15.62 -4.78
C ARG A 390 -9.82 -16.88 -5.62
N GLN A 391 -9.55 -16.73 -6.92
CA GLN A 391 -9.38 -17.84 -7.84
C GLN A 391 -8.10 -17.65 -8.64
N GLN A 392 -7.34 -18.73 -8.88
CA GLN A 392 -6.11 -18.71 -9.68
C GLN A 392 -6.43 -18.56 -11.17
N ALA A 393 -6.97 -17.40 -11.53
CA ALA A 393 -7.39 -17.01 -12.87
C ALA A 393 -7.25 -15.49 -13.04
N GLY A 394 -7.18 -15.02 -14.29
CA GLY A 394 -7.03 -13.59 -14.56
C GLY A 394 -5.76 -13.02 -13.94
N TRP A 395 -5.88 -11.87 -13.27
CA TRP A 395 -4.77 -11.23 -12.56
C TRP A 395 -4.29 -12.06 -11.37
N ASP A 396 -5.20 -12.83 -10.76
CA ASP A 396 -4.91 -13.71 -9.64
C ASP A 396 -4.33 -15.08 -10.06
N ALA A 397 -3.97 -15.29 -11.33
CA ALA A 397 -3.43 -16.58 -11.81
C ALA A 397 -2.26 -17.14 -10.97
N ASP A 398 -1.47 -16.25 -10.36
CA ASP A 398 -0.26 -16.59 -9.60
C ASP A 398 -0.40 -16.35 -8.07
N VAL A 399 -1.62 -16.14 -7.55
CA VAL A 399 -1.85 -16.15 -6.08
C VAL A 399 -1.67 -17.57 -5.52
N PRO A 400 -1.42 -17.74 -4.20
CA PRO A 400 -1.05 -19.04 -3.65
C PRO A 400 -2.08 -20.16 -3.81
N ALA A 401 -3.38 -19.87 -3.76
CA ALA A 401 -4.45 -20.86 -3.88
C ALA A 401 -5.80 -20.23 -4.24
N SER A 402 -6.75 -21.08 -4.68
CA SER A 402 -8.13 -20.68 -4.91
C SER A 402 -9.00 -21.02 -3.68
N GLY A 403 -9.87 -20.09 -3.25
CA GLY A 403 -10.77 -20.29 -2.11
C GLY A 403 -11.26 -18.99 -1.49
N LEU A 404 -11.92 -19.10 -0.34
CA LEU A 404 -12.32 -17.95 0.46
C LEU A 404 -11.12 -17.46 1.26
N LEU A 405 -10.62 -16.27 0.95
CA LEU A 405 -9.66 -15.55 1.77
C LEU A 405 -10.41 -14.72 2.82
N VAL A 406 -9.93 -14.77 4.07
CA VAL A 406 -10.47 -13.98 5.17
C VAL A 406 -9.40 -12.98 5.60
N LEU A 407 -9.66 -11.69 5.40
CA LEU A 407 -8.79 -10.62 5.88
C LEU A 407 -9.29 -10.16 7.24
N HIS A 408 -8.37 -9.95 8.18
CA HIS A 408 -8.63 -9.26 9.45
C HIS A 408 -8.04 -7.86 9.36
N VAL A 409 -8.92 -6.86 9.42
CA VAL A 409 -8.56 -5.45 9.41
C VAL A 409 -8.86 -4.87 10.79
N ASP A 410 -7.92 -4.13 11.36
CA ASP A 410 -8.05 -3.36 12.60
C ASP A 410 -7.50 -1.96 12.34
N PHE A 411 -8.36 -1.10 11.82
CA PHE A 411 -7.98 0.18 11.26
C PHE A 411 -7.45 1.14 12.34
N ASP A 412 -6.28 1.73 12.07
CA ASP A 412 -5.67 2.77 12.89
C ASP A 412 -5.15 3.86 11.95
N GLU A 413 -5.76 5.05 12.01
CA GLU A 413 -5.46 6.17 11.10
C GLU A 413 -3.97 6.54 11.12
N GLU A 414 -3.31 6.51 12.28
CA GLU A 414 -1.90 6.85 12.40
C GLU A 414 -1.03 5.77 11.76
N LEU A 415 -1.30 4.49 12.00
CA LEU A 415 -0.53 3.40 11.38
C LEU A 415 -0.65 3.37 9.86
N TRP A 416 -1.84 3.66 9.33
CA TRP A 416 -2.05 3.79 7.90
C TRP A 416 -1.32 5.00 7.33
N ARG A 417 -1.48 6.18 7.96
CA ARG A 417 -0.81 7.42 7.53
C ARG A 417 0.71 7.34 7.59
N TYR A 418 1.27 6.61 8.54
CA TYR A 418 2.72 6.42 8.69
C TYR A 418 3.26 5.23 7.90
N ASN A 419 2.43 4.50 7.15
CA ASN A 419 2.86 3.32 6.41
C ASN A 419 3.44 2.20 7.31
N LEU A 420 2.76 1.95 8.42
CA LEU A 420 3.17 1.00 9.48
C LEU A 420 2.09 -0.06 9.75
N VAL A 421 1.15 -0.26 8.81
CA VAL A 421 -0.03 -1.14 8.93
C VAL A 421 0.32 -2.49 9.55
N ASN A 422 1.30 -3.19 8.97
CA ASN A 422 1.72 -4.52 9.43
C ASN A 422 3.09 -4.53 10.13
N ASN A 423 3.59 -3.37 10.52
CA ASN A 423 4.89 -3.24 11.18
C ASN A 423 4.78 -3.22 12.70
N THR A 424 4.92 -4.40 13.29
CA THR A 424 4.88 -4.63 14.75
C THR A 424 6.19 -4.32 15.47
N THR A 425 7.23 -3.94 14.72
CA THR A 425 8.58 -3.64 15.25
C THR A 425 8.88 -2.14 15.34
N SER A 426 7.89 -1.30 15.01
CA SER A 426 8.00 0.16 15.01
C SER A 426 8.49 0.75 16.36
N TYR A 427 9.17 1.90 16.28
CA TYR A 427 9.77 2.56 17.44
C TYR A 427 8.73 2.84 18.53
N ASN A 428 9.03 2.41 19.77
CA ASN A 428 8.18 2.40 20.97
C ASN A 428 7.11 1.29 21.06
N GLY A 429 7.02 0.36 20.11
CA GLY A 429 6.09 -0.77 20.18
C GLY A 429 4.62 -0.35 20.21
N TYR A 430 4.30 0.76 19.53
CA TYR A 430 2.93 1.28 19.42
C TYR A 430 2.03 0.27 18.69
N ASN A 431 2.50 -0.23 17.55
CA ASN A 431 1.80 -1.29 16.82
C ASN A 431 2.14 -2.67 17.42
N LYS A 432 1.14 -3.37 17.97
CA LYS A 432 1.35 -4.63 18.71
C LYS A 432 1.00 -5.87 17.90
N HIS A 433 0.39 -5.70 16.73
CA HIS A 433 -0.11 -6.77 15.87
C HIS A 433 -0.25 -6.28 14.43
N GLN A 434 -0.37 -7.21 13.49
CA GLN A 434 -0.62 -6.87 12.09
C GLN A 434 -2.04 -6.35 11.95
N ARG A 435 -2.21 -5.18 11.33
CA ARG A 435 -3.52 -4.52 11.26
C ARG A 435 -4.31 -4.85 10.01
N CYS A 436 -3.68 -5.39 8.96
CA CYS A 436 -4.36 -5.86 7.75
C CYS A 436 -3.64 -7.11 7.24
N THR A 437 -4.11 -8.29 7.65
CA THR A 437 -3.49 -9.57 7.27
C THR A 437 -4.55 -10.66 7.12
N VAL A 438 -4.16 -11.84 6.65
CA VAL A 438 -5.08 -12.96 6.45
C VAL A 438 -5.28 -13.74 7.76
N ILE A 439 -6.45 -14.34 7.96
CA ILE A 439 -6.68 -15.39 8.97
C ILE A 439 -6.49 -16.74 8.27
N PRO A 440 -5.30 -17.35 8.33
CA PRO A 440 -4.98 -18.46 7.46
C PRO A 440 -5.76 -19.70 7.91
N ALA A 441 -6.49 -20.34 6.99
CA ALA A 441 -7.28 -21.53 7.31
C ALA A 441 -6.44 -22.58 8.03
N ASP A 442 -5.17 -22.70 7.70
CA ASP A 442 -4.28 -23.66 8.31
C ASP A 442 -3.72 -23.30 9.70
N ASN A 443 -3.98 -22.08 10.18
CA ASN A 443 -3.44 -21.45 11.39
C ASN A 443 -1.92 -21.19 11.33
N ASN A 444 -1.36 -20.94 10.14
CA ASN A 444 0.07 -20.73 9.94
C ASN A 444 0.36 -19.65 8.88
N LEU A 445 0.77 -18.44 9.32
CA LEU A 445 1.24 -17.37 8.45
C LEU A 445 2.69 -17.58 7.98
N ALA A 446 2.95 -18.68 7.28
CA ALA A 446 4.27 -19.00 6.74
C ALA A 446 4.33 -18.71 5.23
N THR A 447 5.28 -17.88 4.80
CA THR A 447 5.49 -17.58 3.38
C THR A 447 5.86 -18.80 2.53
N SER A 448 6.33 -19.88 3.17
CA SER A 448 6.61 -21.17 2.53
C SER A 448 5.37 -22.01 2.23
N ASP A 449 4.22 -21.72 2.84
CA ASP A 449 2.98 -22.50 2.71
C ASP A 449 1.72 -21.62 2.70
N ALA A 450 1.72 -20.59 1.85
CA ALA A 450 0.57 -19.67 1.74
C ALA A 450 -0.68 -20.31 1.11
N ALA A 451 -0.59 -21.53 0.56
CA ALA A 451 -1.76 -22.22 0.01
C ALA A 451 -2.76 -22.62 1.10
N GLY A 452 -2.29 -22.78 2.34
CA GLY A 452 -3.11 -23.04 3.52
C GLY A 452 -3.93 -21.85 4.02
N ASP A 453 -3.77 -20.66 3.42
CA ASP A 453 -4.42 -19.44 3.92
C ASP A 453 -5.93 -19.38 3.63
N VAL A 454 -6.40 -20.03 2.57
CA VAL A 454 -7.79 -19.95 2.08
C VAL A 454 -8.68 -21.07 2.62
N TYR A 455 -9.97 -20.80 2.76
CA TYR A 455 -10.99 -21.78 3.14
C TYR A 455 -11.78 -22.28 1.93
N PRO A 456 -12.19 -23.56 1.90
CA PRO A 456 -11.76 -24.60 2.81
C PRO A 456 -10.31 -25.05 2.51
N TYR A 457 -9.57 -25.46 3.55
CA TYR A 457 -8.28 -26.13 3.39
C TYR A 457 -8.30 -27.49 4.11
N GLY A 458 -8.37 -28.58 3.33
CA GLY A 458 -8.63 -29.91 3.88
C GLY A 458 -9.99 -29.97 4.59
N GLU A 459 -9.98 -30.30 5.89
CA GLU A 459 -11.20 -30.33 6.73
C GLU A 459 -11.54 -28.96 7.36
N LYS A 460 -10.71 -27.93 7.14
CA LYS A 460 -10.86 -26.60 7.75
C LYS A 460 -11.85 -25.80 6.91
N ASP A 461 -13.14 -25.90 7.25
CA ASP A 461 -14.26 -25.34 6.49
C ASP A 461 -15.10 -24.34 7.30
N SER A 462 -14.53 -23.80 8.38
CA SER A 462 -15.20 -22.87 9.28
C SER A 462 -14.22 -21.98 10.02
N LEU A 463 -14.69 -20.78 10.37
CA LEU A 463 -14.02 -19.84 11.27
C LEU A 463 -15.03 -19.46 12.37
N THR A 464 -14.77 -19.93 13.57
CA THR A 464 -15.63 -19.84 14.74
C THR A 464 -14.80 -19.55 16.00
N ASN A 465 -15.46 -19.30 17.13
CA ASN A 465 -14.77 -19.13 18.41
C ASN A 465 -14.08 -20.44 18.89
N GLN A 466 -14.40 -21.59 18.30
CA GLN A 466 -13.88 -22.92 18.70
C GLN A 466 -13.03 -23.62 17.62
N SER A 467 -12.95 -23.07 16.40
CA SER A 467 -12.13 -23.64 15.33
C SER A 467 -10.64 -23.40 15.57
N LEU A 468 -9.79 -23.90 14.67
CA LEU A 468 -8.38 -23.56 14.59
C LEU A 468 -8.05 -23.21 13.13
N PRO A 469 -7.77 -21.93 12.79
CA PRO A 469 -7.70 -20.76 13.69
C PRO A 469 -9.07 -20.39 14.30
N ARG A 470 -9.04 -19.59 15.35
CA ARG A 470 -10.25 -19.02 15.97
C ARG A 470 -10.57 -17.65 15.37
N ALA A 471 -11.85 -17.29 15.41
CA ALA A 471 -12.34 -15.95 15.03
C ALA A 471 -11.98 -14.87 16.08
N GLU A 472 -10.68 -14.68 16.35
CA GLU A 472 -10.15 -13.77 17.38
C GLU A 472 -10.17 -12.29 16.94
N LEU A 473 -10.48 -11.43 17.90
CA LEU A 473 -10.44 -9.97 17.75
C LEU A 473 -9.39 -9.37 18.69
N TYR A 474 -8.71 -8.32 18.25
CA TYR A 474 -7.82 -7.51 19.06
C TYR A 474 -8.58 -6.67 20.08
N ASN A 475 -9.77 -6.17 19.72
CA ASN A 475 -10.65 -5.41 20.62
C ASN A 475 -11.82 -6.28 21.09
N LYS A 476 -12.35 -6.00 22.29
CA LYS A 476 -13.50 -6.75 22.83
C LYS A 476 -14.74 -6.43 22.01
N ASN A 477 -15.48 -7.46 21.64
CA ASN A 477 -16.78 -7.30 20.99
C ASN A 477 -17.86 -6.87 21.98
N ALA A 478 -19.08 -6.61 21.50
CA ALA A 478 -20.19 -6.10 22.32
C ALA A 478 -20.62 -7.04 23.47
N ASP A 479 -20.32 -8.33 23.37
CA ASP A 479 -20.50 -9.34 24.43
C ASP A 479 -19.33 -9.39 25.44
N GLY A 480 -18.30 -8.57 25.25
CA GLY A 480 -17.17 -8.39 26.17
C GLY A 480 -16.03 -9.39 26.00
N ILE A 481 -16.04 -10.23 24.96
CA ILE A 481 -14.97 -11.19 24.65
C ILE A 481 -14.20 -10.82 23.37
N HIS A 482 -13.00 -11.37 23.20
CA HIS A 482 -12.12 -11.13 22.05
C HIS A 482 -12.43 -12.06 20.87
N TYR A 483 -13.71 -12.25 20.55
CA TYR A 483 -14.14 -13.07 19.42
C TYR A 483 -15.31 -12.42 18.69
N THR A 484 -15.45 -12.69 17.40
CA THR A 484 -16.55 -12.12 16.61
C THR A 484 -17.92 -12.56 17.10
N SER A 485 -18.02 -13.76 17.71
CA SER A 485 -19.30 -14.39 18.03
C SER A 485 -20.25 -14.44 16.83
N LYS A 486 -19.67 -14.46 15.63
CA LYS A 486 -20.35 -14.45 14.33
C LYS A 486 -19.71 -15.49 13.42
N PRO A 487 -19.92 -16.80 13.70
CA PRO A 487 -19.21 -17.86 12.99
C PRO A 487 -19.61 -17.90 11.52
N ILE A 488 -18.61 -18.20 10.67
CA ILE A 488 -18.83 -18.68 9.31
C ILE A 488 -18.53 -20.18 9.25
N THR A 489 -19.45 -20.96 8.70
CA THR A 489 -19.37 -22.43 8.68
C THR A 489 -19.77 -22.99 7.33
N LYS A 490 -19.46 -24.28 7.10
CA LYS A 490 -19.79 -24.99 5.87
C LYS A 490 -19.24 -24.26 4.63
N ILE A 491 -18.02 -23.73 4.74
CA ILE A 491 -17.34 -23.07 3.64
C ILE A 491 -17.04 -24.14 2.58
N ARG A 492 -17.53 -23.94 1.37
CA ARG A 492 -17.32 -24.86 0.24
C ARG A 492 -16.87 -24.07 -0.96
N LEU A 493 -15.90 -24.62 -1.67
CA LEU A 493 -15.50 -24.19 -3.01
C LEU A 493 -15.98 -25.26 -4.00
N ASN A 494 -16.87 -24.90 -4.91
CA ASN A 494 -17.32 -25.78 -6.00
C ASN A 494 -17.30 -24.97 -7.30
N ASP A 495 -16.67 -25.48 -8.35
CA ASP A 495 -16.65 -24.84 -9.68
C ASP A 495 -16.28 -23.34 -9.66
N GLY A 496 -15.32 -22.97 -8.81
CA GLY A 496 -14.81 -21.60 -8.68
C GLY A 496 -15.67 -20.64 -7.85
N VAL A 497 -16.82 -21.09 -7.32
CA VAL A 497 -17.68 -20.29 -6.46
C VAL A 497 -17.65 -20.76 -5.00
N ILE A 498 -17.76 -19.80 -4.08
CA ILE A 498 -17.80 -20.05 -2.64
C ILE A 498 -19.25 -20.07 -2.13
N SER A 499 -19.52 -20.93 -1.16
CA SER A 499 -20.73 -20.88 -0.32
C SER A 499 -20.37 -21.04 1.15
N PHE A 500 -21.10 -20.38 2.04
CA PHE A 500 -20.95 -20.52 3.50
C PHE A 500 -22.24 -20.14 4.24
N THR A 501 -22.33 -20.52 5.51
CA THR A 501 -23.38 -20.08 6.43
C THR A 501 -22.79 -19.14 7.46
N PHE A 502 -23.40 -17.97 7.63
CA PHE A 502 -23.11 -16.99 8.67
C PHE A 502 -24.23 -17.00 9.71
N GLU A 503 -23.88 -16.96 10.99
CA GLU A 503 -24.83 -16.83 12.11
C GLU A 503 -24.41 -15.64 12.98
N ASN A 504 -25.34 -14.77 13.39
CA ASN A 504 -25.05 -13.69 14.32
C ASN A 504 -25.42 -14.12 15.76
N LYS A 505 -24.41 -14.48 16.57
CA LYS A 505 -24.60 -14.96 17.95
C LYS A 505 -24.25 -13.94 19.02
N VAL A 506 -24.05 -12.68 18.66
CA VAL A 506 -23.80 -11.62 19.63
C VAL A 506 -25.08 -11.39 20.43
N SER A 507 -25.13 -11.96 21.64
CA SER A 507 -26.26 -11.74 22.55
C SER A 507 -26.09 -10.41 23.27
N THR A 508 -26.97 -9.45 23.01
CA THR A 508 -27.08 -8.20 23.81
C THR A 508 -27.73 -8.44 25.18
N GLU A 509 -27.94 -9.69 25.60
CA GLU A 509 -28.40 -10.01 26.95
C GLU A 509 -27.26 -9.79 27.95
N ALA A 510 -27.08 -8.52 28.33
CA ALA A 510 -26.53 -8.19 29.63
C ALA A 510 -27.23 -9.07 30.67
N THR A 511 -26.45 -9.87 31.40
CA THR A 511 -26.77 -10.49 32.69
C THR A 511 -28.20 -10.21 33.16
N SER A 512 -29.11 -11.17 32.96
CA SER A 512 -30.41 -11.16 33.62
C SER A 512 -30.19 -11.22 35.14
N GLY A 513 -30.03 -10.07 35.78
CA GLY A 513 -29.67 -10.03 37.18
C GLY A 513 -29.07 -8.72 37.66
N ILE A 514 -29.70 -7.58 37.32
CA ILE A 514 -29.99 -6.44 38.23
C ILE A 514 -30.74 -5.36 37.41
N LYS A 515 -31.90 -4.91 37.91
CA LYS A 515 -32.69 -3.76 37.40
C LYS A 515 -31.98 -2.42 37.68
N PRO A 516 -32.31 -1.34 36.95
CA PRO A 516 -31.36 -0.37 36.42
C PRO A 516 -30.77 0.55 37.49
N VAL A 517 -29.50 0.92 37.31
CA VAL A 517 -29.01 2.23 37.72
C VAL A 517 -28.97 3.08 36.46
N THR A 518 -29.86 4.05 36.40
CA THR A 518 -29.88 5.07 35.35
C THR A 518 -28.61 5.91 35.45
N THR A 519 -27.65 5.70 34.55
CA THR A 519 -26.69 6.74 34.18
C THR A 519 -27.13 7.33 32.84
N LEU A 520 -27.84 8.46 32.93
CA LEU A 520 -28.09 9.35 31.81
C LEU A 520 -26.73 9.79 31.24
N GLN A 521 -26.33 9.25 30.10
CA GLN A 521 -25.56 10.03 29.14
C GLN A 521 -26.58 10.74 28.24
N GLU A 522 -26.90 11.98 28.59
CA GLU A 522 -27.64 12.88 27.71
C GLU A 522 -26.84 13.04 26.41
N LYS A 523 -27.41 12.59 25.28
CA LYS A 523 -27.07 13.19 23.98
C LYS A 523 -27.38 14.68 24.11
N ARG A 524 -26.35 15.53 24.13
CA ARG A 524 -26.56 16.97 24.07
C ARG A 524 -26.95 17.34 22.64
N HIS A 525 -28.25 17.49 22.42
CA HIS A 525 -28.83 18.03 21.21
C HIS A 525 -28.47 19.51 21.09
N TYR A 526 -27.61 19.92 20.15
CA TYR A 526 -27.32 21.33 19.92
C TYR A 526 -28.12 21.85 18.73
N ILE A 527 -28.69 23.04 18.90
CA ILE A 527 -29.47 23.72 17.88
C ILE A 527 -28.65 24.88 17.34
N TYR A 528 -28.55 25.00 16.02
CA TYR A 528 -27.82 26.07 15.36
C TYR A 528 -28.76 26.91 14.49
N ASP A 529 -28.49 28.21 14.36
CA ASP A 529 -29.08 28.99 13.27
C ASP A 529 -28.34 28.76 11.94
N LEU A 530 -28.88 29.34 10.86
CA LEU A 530 -28.29 29.26 9.53
C LEU A 530 -26.94 30.01 9.40
N GLN A 531 -26.52 30.73 10.45
CA GLN A 531 -25.21 31.37 10.53
C GLN A 531 -24.23 30.54 11.40
N GLY A 532 -24.62 29.34 11.83
CA GLY A 532 -23.78 28.43 12.62
C GLY A 532 -23.65 28.80 14.10
N ARG A 533 -24.47 29.73 14.61
CA ARG A 533 -24.43 30.09 16.04
C ARG A 533 -25.22 29.09 16.85
N ASN A 534 -24.61 28.56 17.91
CA ASN A 534 -25.25 27.64 18.85
C ASN A 534 -26.32 28.39 19.68
N LEU A 535 -27.56 27.91 19.63
CA LEU A 535 -28.73 28.47 20.29
C LEU A 535 -29.17 27.65 21.52
N GLY A 536 -28.36 26.69 21.97
CA GLY A 536 -28.65 25.80 23.09
C GLY A 536 -29.34 24.50 22.65
N THR A 537 -30.06 23.86 23.58
CA THR A 537 -30.54 22.48 23.41
C THR A 537 -32.07 22.31 23.45
N ASN A 538 -32.81 23.40 23.66
CA ASN A 538 -34.26 23.37 23.84
C ASN A 538 -34.99 24.01 22.64
N PRO A 539 -35.60 23.23 21.73
CA PRO A 539 -36.29 23.78 20.57
C PRO A 539 -37.57 24.53 20.94
N ALA A 540 -38.16 24.32 22.13
CA ALA A 540 -39.43 24.95 22.53
C ALA A 540 -39.31 26.46 22.75
N VAL A 541 -38.13 26.97 23.09
CA VAL A 541 -37.90 28.39 23.40
C VAL A 541 -37.45 29.24 22.20
N LEU A 542 -37.22 28.61 21.05
CA LEU A 542 -36.79 29.33 19.84
C LEU A 542 -37.96 30.10 19.18
N PRO A 543 -37.73 31.30 18.63
CA PRO A 543 -38.73 31.98 17.80
C PRO A 543 -39.05 31.19 16.52
N LYS A 544 -40.03 31.64 15.73
CA LYS A 544 -40.30 31.02 14.42
C LYS A 544 -39.10 31.24 13.49
N GLY A 545 -38.69 30.20 12.79
CA GLY A 545 -37.45 30.23 12.01
C GLY A 545 -37.00 28.87 11.50
N ILE A 546 -35.84 28.87 10.84
CA ILE A 546 -35.19 27.67 10.32
C ILE A 546 -33.96 27.41 11.18
N TYR A 547 -33.85 26.18 11.66
CA TYR A 547 -32.78 25.73 12.54
C TYR A 547 -32.15 24.44 12.05
N VAL A 548 -30.91 24.19 12.43
CA VAL A 548 -30.25 22.90 12.27
C VAL A 548 -30.27 22.21 13.62
N ILE A 549 -30.94 21.05 13.69
CA ILE A 549 -31.05 20.22 14.90
C ILE A 549 -30.58 18.83 14.51
N ASP A 550 -29.52 18.33 15.16
CA ASP A 550 -28.93 17.01 14.90
C ASP A 550 -28.61 16.76 13.41
N GLY A 551 -28.10 17.79 12.73
CA GLY A 551 -27.74 17.73 11.31
C GLY A 551 -28.94 17.82 10.34
N ALA A 552 -30.17 17.90 10.83
CA ALA A 552 -31.36 18.06 10.03
C ALA A 552 -31.89 19.51 10.07
N LYS A 553 -32.34 20.01 8.91
CA LYS A 553 -33.04 21.29 8.81
C LYS A 553 -34.46 21.15 9.35
N VAL A 554 -34.78 21.92 10.38
CA VAL A 554 -36.10 21.94 11.03
C VAL A 554 -36.71 23.34 10.89
N VAL A 555 -37.98 23.39 10.51
CA VAL A 555 -38.76 24.63 10.42
C VAL A 555 -39.70 24.70 11.62
N LYS A 556 -39.67 25.81 12.36
CA LYS A 556 -40.55 26.06 13.51
C LYS A 556 -41.48 27.25 13.29
#